data_AF-A0A4R6C523-F1
#
_entry.id   AF-A0A4R6C523-F1
#
_cell.length_a   1.000
_cell.length_b   1.000
_cell.length_c   1.000
_cell.angle_alpha   90.00
_cell.angle_beta   90.00
_cell.angle_gamma   90.00
#
_symmetry.space_group_name_H-M   'P 1'
#
loop_
_entity.id
_entity.type
_entity.pdbx_description
1 polymer ?
#
loop_
_entity_poly.entity_id
_entity_poly.type
_entity_poly.pdbx_seq_one_letter_code
_entity_poly.pdbx_strand_id
1 'polypeptide(L)'
;MIDDLIMNYKDYDETTLKQEVLAIVDFFESRIISHADAEEEAQGFYSEVVAENPEKAESVTQLKRDHDIMRQIIAQVKHQIEQGFSTNIFDYFRSIIIVNEIHSRDEERLLLQ
;
A
#
# COMPACT_ATOMS: atom_id res chain seq x y z
N MET A 1 -2.01 -8.68 13.18
CA MET A 1 -1.25 -7.42 13.19
C MET A 1 -2.18 -6.22 13.34
N ILE A 2 -2.93 -5.80 12.31
CA ILE A 2 -3.83 -4.63 12.42
C ILE A 2 -4.97 -4.88 13.43
N ASP A 3 -5.62 -6.04 13.38
CA ASP A 3 -6.69 -6.37 14.33
C ASP A 3 -6.19 -6.43 15.77
N ASP A 4 -5.00 -6.98 16.00
CA ASP A 4 -4.37 -7.03 17.33
C ASP A 4 -4.11 -5.62 17.87
N LEU A 5 -3.57 -4.72 17.03
CA LEU A 5 -3.39 -3.32 17.38
C LEU A 5 -4.72 -2.64 17.70
N ILE A 6 -5.76 -2.85 16.88
CA ILE A 6 -7.09 -2.25 17.11
C ILE A 6 -7.72 -2.73 18.42
N MET A 7 -7.55 -4.01 18.77
CA MET A 7 -8.12 -4.58 20.00
C MET A 7 -7.39 -4.09 21.25
N ASN A 8 -6.07 -3.89 21.18
CA ASN A 8 -5.23 -3.72 22.37
C ASN A 8 -4.59 -2.33 22.51
N TYR A 9 -4.79 -1.39 21.56
CA TYR A 9 -4.08 -0.09 21.58
C TYR A 9 -4.25 0.72 22.88
N LYS A 10 -5.34 0.51 23.62
CA LYS A 10 -5.59 1.21 24.90
C LYS A 10 -4.71 0.72 26.04
N ASP A 11 -4.15 -0.47 25.91
CA ASP A 11 -3.30 -1.10 26.92
C ASP A 11 -1.80 -0.89 26.65
N TYR A 12 -1.47 -0.28 25.49
CA TYR A 12 -0.10 -0.02 25.07
C TYR A 12 0.37 1.36 25.47
N ASP A 13 1.64 1.46 25.87
CA ASP A 13 2.31 2.75 25.97
C ASP A 13 2.64 3.31 24.58
N GLU A 14 3.04 4.57 24.53
CA GLU A 14 3.36 5.27 23.28
C GLU A 14 4.50 4.59 22.49
N THR A 15 5.47 3.99 23.19
CA THR A 15 6.59 3.30 22.54
C THR A 15 6.13 2.02 21.87
N THR A 16 5.33 1.22 22.56
CA THR A 16 4.72 0.00 22.01
C THR A 16 3.80 0.34 20.83
N LEU A 17 2.95 1.37 20.96
CA LEU A 17 2.08 1.82 19.85
C LEU A 17 2.88 2.18 18.61
N LYS A 18 3.97 2.93 18.77
CA LYS A 18 4.84 3.30 17.66
C LYS A 18 5.49 2.08 17.01
N GLN A 19 5.97 1.13 17.80
CA GLN A 19 6.56 -0.11 17.30
C GLN A 19 5.56 -0.95 16.50
N GLU A 20 4.36 -1.15 17.02
CA GLU A 20 3.30 -1.92 16.34
C GLU A 20 2.88 -1.25 15.01
N VAL A 21 2.68 0.07 15.02
CA VAL A 21 2.35 0.82 13.80
C VAL A 21 3.47 0.72 12.76
N LEU A 22 4.73 0.88 13.17
CA LEU A 22 5.86 0.79 12.25
C LEU A 22 6.07 -0.64 11.72
N ALA A 23 5.82 -1.67 12.52
CA ALA A 23 5.87 -3.05 12.04
C ALA A 23 4.81 -3.33 10.95
N ILE A 24 3.62 -2.75 11.07
CA ILE A 24 2.59 -2.84 10.03
C ILE A 24 3.00 -2.05 8.78
N VAL A 25 3.60 -0.86 8.95
CA VAL A 25 4.16 -0.08 7.84
C VAL A 25 5.24 -0.88 7.11
N ASP A 26 6.18 -1.47 7.82
CA ASP A 26 7.27 -2.29 7.25
C ASP A 26 6.71 -3.49 6.46
N PHE A 27 5.63 -4.11 6.94
CA PHE A 27 4.93 -5.15 6.20
C PHE A 27 4.40 -4.63 4.85
N PHE A 28 3.72 -3.48 4.85
CA PHE A 28 3.21 -2.89 3.61
C PHE A 28 4.32 -2.44 2.65
N GLU A 29 5.38 -1.82 3.17
CA GLU A 29 6.53 -1.39 2.37
C GLU A 29 7.25 -2.60 1.73
N SER A 30 7.50 -3.66 2.50
CA SER A 30 8.21 -4.85 2.03
C SER A 30 7.40 -5.75 1.09
N ARG A 31 6.07 -5.67 1.11
CA ARG A 31 5.20 -6.51 0.30
C ARG A 31 4.53 -5.76 -0.84
N ILE A 32 3.78 -4.71 -0.51
CA ILE A 32 2.95 -4.01 -1.49
C ILE A 32 3.80 -2.99 -2.25
N ILE A 33 4.51 -2.13 -1.54
CA ILE A 33 5.28 -1.06 -2.20
C ILE A 33 6.46 -1.65 -2.99
N SER A 34 7.18 -2.61 -2.42
CA SER A 34 8.26 -3.29 -3.14
C SER A 34 7.78 -4.05 -4.39
N HIS A 35 6.55 -4.57 -4.38
CA HIS A 35 5.96 -5.22 -5.56
C HIS A 35 5.64 -4.18 -6.64
N ALA A 36 4.94 -3.11 -6.26
CA ALA A 36 4.63 -1.98 -7.13
C ALA A 36 5.89 -1.36 -7.77
N ASP A 37 6.96 -1.21 -6.99
CA ASP A 37 8.23 -0.68 -7.50
C ASP A 37 8.84 -1.60 -8.56
N ALA A 38 8.80 -2.92 -8.35
CA ALA A 38 9.33 -3.90 -9.30
C ALA A 38 8.55 -3.92 -10.63
N GLU A 39 7.23 -3.75 -10.59
CA GLU A 39 6.39 -3.68 -11.79
C GLU A 39 6.65 -2.42 -12.61
N GLU A 40 6.92 -1.31 -11.91
CA GLU A 40 7.16 0.01 -12.49
C GLU A 40 8.61 0.26 -12.94
N GLU A 41 9.54 -0.67 -12.69
CA GLU A 41 10.91 -0.56 -13.18
C GLU A 41 10.96 -0.34 -14.70
N ALA A 42 12.05 0.27 -15.19
CA ALA A 42 12.21 0.54 -16.63
C ALA A 42 12.19 -0.73 -17.50
N GLN A 43 12.48 -1.89 -16.90
CA GLN A 43 12.37 -3.23 -17.48
C GLN A 43 11.45 -4.12 -16.62
N GLY A 44 10.53 -3.51 -15.89
CA GLY A 44 9.54 -4.19 -15.07
C GLY A 44 8.34 -4.65 -15.87
N PHE A 45 7.45 -5.38 -15.21
CA PHE A 45 6.26 -5.99 -15.82
C PHE A 45 5.42 -5.00 -16.64
N TYR A 46 5.18 -3.79 -16.16
CA TYR A 46 4.37 -2.80 -16.89
C TYR A 46 5.01 -2.32 -18.19
N SER A 47 6.35 -2.24 -18.23
CA SER A 47 7.07 -1.89 -19.46
C SER A 47 6.93 -2.97 -20.53
N GLU A 48 6.98 -4.24 -20.13
CA GLU A 48 6.81 -5.40 -21.00
C GLU A 48 5.38 -5.47 -21.55
N VAL A 49 4.39 -5.32 -20.67
CA VAL A 49 2.96 -5.32 -21.05
C VAL A 49 2.64 -4.26 -22.10
N VAL A 50 3.15 -3.03 -21.95
CA VAL A 50 2.89 -1.94 -22.92
C VAL A 50 3.67 -2.15 -24.22
N ALA A 51 4.87 -2.73 -24.16
CA ALA A 51 5.64 -3.05 -25.36
C ALA A 51 4.95 -4.12 -26.22
N GLU A 52 4.34 -5.12 -25.58
CA GLU A 52 3.60 -6.19 -26.26
C GLU A 52 2.20 -5.75 -26.70
N ASN A 53 1.50 -4.97 -25.87
CA ASN A 53 0.12 -4.54 -26.08
C ASN A 53 -0.05 -3.04 -25.79
N PRO A 54 0.30 -2.15 -26.74
CA PRO A 54 0.28 -0.70 -26.53
C PRO A 54 -1.07 -0.13 -26.08
N GLU A 55 -2.19 -0.80 -26.40
CA GLU A 55 -3.53 -0.43 -25.96
C GLU A 55 -3.75 -0.55 -24.45
N LYS A 56 -2.91 -1.33 -23.73
CA LYS A 56 -2.97 -1.45 -22.26
C LYS A 56 -2.31 -0.26 -21.54
N ALA A 57 -1.71 0.70 -22.26
CA ALA A 57 -1.01 1.84 -21.65
C ALA A 57 -1.89 2.69 -20.71
N GLU A 58 -3.17 2.87 -21.05
CA GLU A 58 -4.11 3.60 -20.18
C GLU A 58 -4.41 2.82 -18.90
N SER A 59 -4.61 1.50 -18.99
CA SER A 59 -4.81 0.61 -17.84
C SER A 59 -3.59 0.64 -16.92
N VAL A 60 -2.38 0.52 -17.46
CA VAL A 60 -1.13 0.62 -16.70
C VAL A 60 -1.03 1.98 -15.99
N THR A 61 -1.42 3.07 -16.65
CA THR A 61 -1.40 4.40 -16.03
C THR A 61 -2.35 4.48 -14.81
N GLN A 62 -3.52 3.85 -14.89
CA GLN A 62 -4.46 3.76 -13.77
C GLN A 62 -3.89 2.92 -12.61
N LEU A 63 -3.30 1.76 -12.90
CA LEU A 63 -2.72 0.89 -11.89
C LEU A 63 -1.53 1.55 -11.16
N LYS A 64 -0.66 2.25 -11.90
CA LYS A 64 0.41 3.08 -11.31
C LYS A 64 -0.15 4.18 -10.39
N ARG A 65 -1.30 4.76 -10.75
CA ARG A 65 -1.94 5.77 -9.89
C ARG A 65 -2.37 5.16 -8.56
N ASP A 66 -2.85 3.92 -8.56
CA ASP A 66 -3.23 3.21 -7.34
C ASP A 66 -2.00 2.94 -6.46
N HIS A 67 -0.87 2.55 -7.05
CA HIS A 67 0.41 2.45 -6.32
C HIS A 67 0.77 3.77 -5.62
N ASP A 68 0.64 4.89 -6.31
CA ASP A 68 0.89 6.20 -5.73
C ASP A 68 -0.07 6.54 -4.58
N ILE A 69 -1.34 6.13 -4.66
CA ILE A 69 -2.28 6.29 -3.55
C ILE A 69 -1.81 5.46 -2.35
N MET A 70 -1.41 4.21 -2.56
CA MET A 70 -0.91 3.35 -1.49
C MET A 70 0.35 3.93 -0.83
N ARG A 71 1.31 4.44 -1.62
CA ARG A 71 2.50 5.16 -1.13
C ARG A 71 2.11 6.38 -0.28
N GLN A 72 1.16 7.17 -0.75
CA GLN A 72 0.67 8.35 -0.01
C GLN A 72 0.04 7.97 1.33
N ILE A 73 -0.79 6.91 1.37
CA ILE A 73 -1.42 6.43 2.62
C ILE A 73 -0.35 6.01 3.63
N ILE A 74 0.66 5.23 3.22
CA ILE A 74 1.77 4.84 4.12
C ILE A 74 2.52 6.07 4.64
N ALA A 75 2.80 7.04 3.77
CA ALA A 75 3.43 8.29 4.18
C ALA A 75 2.60 9.04 5.24
N GLN A 76 1.27 9.05 5.11
CA GLN A 76 0.38 9.65 6.13
C GLN A 76 0.44 8.91 7.46
N VAL A 77 0.51 7.57 7.46
CA VAL A 77 0.67 6.78 8.70
C VAL A 77 1.98 7.13 9.40
N LYS A 78 3.09 7.16 8.64
CA LYS A 78 4.43 7.49 9.17
C LYS A 78 4.46 8.92 9.74
N HIS A 79 3.88 9.88 9.02
CA HIS A 79 3.79 11.25 9.50
C HIS A 79 2.93 11.36 10.76
N GLN A 80 1.78 10.69 10.80
CA GLN A 80 0.89 10.73 11.95
C GLN A 80 1.56 10.15 13.20
N ILE A 81 2.24 8.99 13.10
CA ILE A 81 2.86 8.36 14.27
C ILE A 81 4.07 9.14 14.80
N GLU A 82 4.72 9.97 13.98
CA GLU A 82 5.74 10.92 14.43
C GLU A 82 5.16 12.05 15.30
N GLN A 83 3.90 12.44 15.08
CA GLN A 83 3.20 13.45 15.89
C GLN A 83 2.50 12.87 17.12
N GLY A 84 2.57 11.55 17.31
CA GLY A 84 1.89 10.81 18.36
C GLY A 84 0.74 9.95 17.84
N PHE A 85 0.40 8.92 18.60
CA PHE A 85 -0.62 7.96 18.21
C PHE A 85 -2.02 8.62 18.13
N SER A 86 -2.73 8.32 17.04
CA SER A 86 -4.12 8.68 16.84
C SER A 86 -4.85 7.50 16.21
N THR A 87 -6.10 7.26 16.61
CA THR A 87 -6.94 6.19 16.05
C THR A 87 -7.23 6.38 14.55
N ASN A 88 -6.99 7.57 13.99
CA ASN A 88 -7.06 7.81 12.55
C ASN A 88 -6.08 6.92 11.75
N ILE A 89 -5.01 6.43 12.38
CA ILE A 89 -4.10 5.45 11.76
C ILE A 89 -4.84 4.19 11.29
N PHE A 90 -5.90 3.78 12.01
CA PHE A 90 -6.70 2.62 11.62
C PHE A 90 -7.44 2.84 10.31
N ASP A 91 -7.88 4.07 10.05
CA ASP A 91 -8.59 4.39 8.82
C ASP A 91 -7.63 4.40 7.62
N TYR A 92 -6.38 4.85 7.82
CA TYR A 92 -5.33 4.70 6.81
C TYR A 92 -5.04 3.22 6.51
N PHE A 93 -4.89 2.37 7.53
CA PHE A 93 -4.66 0.94 7.32
C PHE A 93 -5.81 0.24 6.60
N ARG A 94 -7.07 0.55 6.95
CA ARG A 94 -8.22 0.02 6.20
C ARG A 94 -8.24 0.53 4.76
N SER A 95 -7.89 1.80 4.56
CA SER A 95 -7.89 2.40 3.22
C SER A 95 -6.88 1.73 2.30
N ILE A 96 -5.64 1.50 2.75
CA ILE A 96 -4.64 0.82 1.91
C ILE A 96 -5.04 -0.62 1.59
N ILE A 97 -5.65 -1.36 2.53
CA ILE A 97 -6.15 -2.71 2.27
C ILE A 97 -7.19 -2.70 1.14
N ILE A 98 -8.15 -1.78 1.23
CA ILE A 98 -9.23 -1.65 0.23
C ILE A 98 -8.65 -1.25 -1.13
N VAL A 99 -7.75 -0.27 -1.17
CA VAL A 99 -7.09 0.15 -2.42
C VAL A 99 -6.32 -1.02 -3.04
N ASN A 100 -5.54 -1.76 -2.24
CA ASN A 100 -4.79 -2.90 -2.72
C ASN A 100 -5.70 -4.01 -3.28
N GLU A 101 -6.81 -4.32 -2.61
CA GLU A 101 -7.77 -5.32 -3.10
C GLU A 101 -8.38 -4.92 -4.46
N ILE A 102 -8.77 -3.66 -4.60
CA ILE A 102 -9.30 -3.12 -5.86
C ILE A 102 -8.24 -3.20 -6.95
N HIS A 103 -7.03 -2.71 -6.64
CA HIS A 103 -5.89 -2.72 -7.54
C HIS A 103 -5.54 -4.13 -8.03
N SER A 104 -5.35 -5.10 -7.13
CA SER A 104 -5.00 -6.47 -7.51
C SER A 104 -6.06 -7.13 -8.40
N ARG A 105 -7.35 -6.89 -8.12
CA ARG A 105 -8.44 -7.40 -8.96
C ARG A 105 -8.42 -6.78 -10.36
N ASP A 106 -8.19 -5.48 -10.45
CA ASP A 106 -8.16 -4.78 -11.72
C ASP A 106 -6.92 -5.12 -12.54
N GLU A 107 -5.77 -5.30 -11.90
CA GLU A 107 -4.56 -5.78 -12.56
C GLU A 107 -4.74 -7.19 -13.16
N GLU A 108 -5.29 -8.13 -12.38
CA GLU A 108 -5.59 -9.48 -12.88
C GLU A 108 -6.52 -9.42 -14.10
N ARG A 109 -7.57 -8.60 -14.04
CA ARG A 109 -8.55 -8.46 -15.11
C ARG A 109 -8.01 -7.76 -16.36
N LEU A 110 -7.14 -6.77 -16.19
CA LEU A 110 -6.69 -5.90 -17.29
C LEU A 110 -5.41 -6.42 -17.94
N LEU A 111 -4.47 -6.95 -17.15
CA LEU A 111 -3.12 -7.25 -17.60
C LEU A 111 -2.84 -8.75 -17.75
N LEU A 112 -3.42 -9.62 -16.91
CA LEU A 112 -3.04 -11.04 -16.78
C LEU A 112 -3.96 -12.05 -17.51
N GLN A 113 -5.05 -11.57 -18.13
CA GLN A 113 -5.95 -12.39 -18.95
C GLN A 113 -5.66 -12.30 -20.44
#